data_AF-A0A2V9JWU5-F1
#
_entry.id   AF-A0A2V9JWU5-F1
#
_cell.length_a   1.000
_cell.length_b   1.000
_cell.length_c   1.000
_cell.angle_alpha   90.00
_cell.angle_beta   90.00
_cell.angle_gamma   90.00
#
_symmetry.space_group_name_H-M   'P 1'
#
loop_
_entity.id
_entity.type
_entity.pdbx_description
1 polymer ?
#
loop_
_entity_poly.entity_id
_entity_poly.type
_entity_poly.pdbx_seq_one_letter_code
_entity_poly.pdbx_strand_id
1 'polypeptide(L)'
;MKRKTVVLVAILAYIFGIATPYIIWYGFGVVGYLWSGGGHEVSRRTSPDSVLDAVVIEDDPGAMSSFIYYLYLVPKGTKVSYFKCDPYIVNTSEGDELEVIWQNPHFLEVDAG
;
A
#
# COMPACT_ATOMS: atom_id res chain seq x y z
N MET A 1 -28.90 -28.75 -33.61
CA MET A 1 -27.56 -28.21 -33.25
C MET A 1 -26.56 -29.36 -33.17
N LYS A 2 -25.38 -29.24 -33.79
CA LYS A 2 -24.36 -30.31 -33.77
C LYS A 2 -23.80 -30.43 -32.35
N ARG A 3 -23.60 -31.65 -31.83
CA ARG A 3 -23.11 -31.93 -30.45
C ARG A 3 -21.87 -31.12 -30.06
N LYS A 4 -20.98 -30.85 -31.01
CA LYS A 4 -19.79 -30.02 -30.83
C LYS A 4 -20.11 -28.55 -30.47
N THR A 5 -21.17 -28.00 -31.04
CA THR A 5 -21.60 -26.61 -30.80
C THR A 5 -22.13 -26.44 -29.37
N VAL A 6 -22.87 -27.43 -28.85
CA VAL A 6 -23.43 -27.38 -27.48
C VAL A 6 -22.31 -27.42 -26.43
N VAL A 7 -21.33 -28.32 -26.62
CA VAL A 7 -20.18 -28.44 -25.72
C VAL A 7 -19.36 -27.16 -25.71
N LEU A 8 -19.16 -26.54 -26.87
CA LEU A 8 -18.38 -25.30 -26.99
C LEU A 8 -19.07 -24.11 -26.31
N VAL A 9 -20.40 -24.00 -26.44
CA VAL A 9 -21.19 -22.98 -25.74
C VAL A 9 -21.15 -23.17 -24.21
N ALA A 10 -21.22 -24.42 -23.72
CA ALA A 10 -21.13 -24.70 -22.29
C ALA A 10 -19.75 -24.36 -21.71
N ILE A 11 -18.67 -24.66 -22.43
CA ILE A 11 -17.30 -24.29 -22.01
C ILE A 11 -17.14 -22.77 -21.99
N LEU A 12 -17.63 -22.08 -23.02
CA LEU A 12 -17.59 -20.61 -23.04
C LEU A 12 -18.41 -20.02 -21.89
N ALA A 13 -19.61 -20.53 -21.62
CA ALA A 13 -20.42 -20.08 -20.49
C ALA A 13 -19.73 -20.33 -19.13
N TYR A 14 -19.01 -21.44 -18.99
CA TYR A 14 -18.22 -21.74 -17.78
C TYR A 14 -17.03 -20.78 -17.61
N ILE A 15 -16.26 -20.54 -18.68
CA ILE A 15 -15.12 -19.61 -18.64
C ILE A 15 -15.63 -18.20 -18.38
N PHE A 16 -16.64 -17.74 -19.11
CA PHE A 16 -17.14 -16.36 -19.00
C PHE A 16 -17.96 -16.11 -17.72
N GLY A 17 -18.68 -17.11 -17.21
CA GLY A 17 -19.52 -16.96 -16.02
C GLY A 17 -18.79 -17.23 -14.71
N ILE A 18 -17.90 -18.22 -14.67
CA ILE A 18 -17.25 -18.67 -13.42
C ILE A 18 -15.79 -18.26 -13.39
N ALA A 19 -15.01 -18.47 -14.45
CA ALA A 19 -13.58 -18.18 -14.41
C ALA A 19 -13.28 -16.67 -14.48
N THR A 20 -14.05 -15.89 -15.23
CA THR A 20 -13.84 -14.44 -15.39
C THR A 20 -13.79 -13.67 -14.07
N PRO A 21 -14.71 -13.84 -13.10
CA PRO A 21 -14.60 -13.11 -11.84
C PRO A 21 -13.31 -13.44 -11.09
N TYR A 22 -12.82 -14.69 -11.12
CA TYR A 22 -11.52 -15.00 -10.50
C TYR A 22 -10.34 -14.40 -11.26
N ILE A 23 -10.36 -14.42 -12.60
CA ILE A 23 -9.29 -13.84 -13.43
C ILE A 23 -9.28 -12.31 -13.29
N ILE A 24 -10.45 -11.67 -13.22
CA ILE A 24 -10.58 -10.24 -12.98
C ILE A 24 -10.11 -9.91 -11.56
N TRP A 25 -10.55 -10.64 -10.53
CA TRP A 25 -10.20 -10.32 -9.15
C TRP A 25 -8.70 -10.49 -8.89
N TYR A 26 -8.10 -11.60 -9.35
CA TYR A 26 -6.65 -11.79 -9.26
C TYR A 26 -5.87 -10.88 -10.21
N GLY A 27 -6.37 -10.66 -11.43
CA GLY A 27 -5.71 -9.84 -12.43
C GLY A 27 -5.68 -8.35 -12.06
N PHE A 28 -6.80 -7.77 -11.64
CA PHE A 28 -6.85 -6.39 -11.18
C PHE A 28 -6.17 -6.20 -9.83
N GLY A 29 -6.22 -7.18 -8.93
CA GLY A 29 -5.44 -7.12 -7.69
C GLY A 29 -3.94 -7.07 -7.94
N VAL A 30 -3.43 -7.91 -8.84
CA VAL A 30 -2.01 -7.95 -9.21
C VAL A 30 -1.60 -6.73 -10.04
N VAL A 31 -2.41 -6.32 -11.01
CA VAL A 31 -2.11 -5.12 -11.82
C VAL A 31 -2.21 -3.86 -10.97
N GLY A 32 -3.21 -3.75 -10.08
CA GLY A 32 -3.33 -2.66 -9.13
C GLY A 32 -2.11 -2.57 -8.22
N TYR A 33 -1.67 -3.70 -7.65
CA TYR A 33 -0.47 -3.76 -6.81
C TYR A 33 0.84 -3.48 -7.57
N LEU A 34 0.93 -3.85 -8.85
CA LEU A 34 2.08 -3.57 -9.70
C LEU A 34 2.10 -2.12 -10.24
N TRP A 35 0.94 -1.49 -10.41
CA TRP A 35 0.81 -0.10 -10.84
C TRP A 35 0.80 0.90 -9.69
N SER A 36 0.45 0.49 -8.47
CA SER A 36 0.50 1.36 -7.29
C SER A 36 1.92 1.72 -6.84
N GLY A 37 2.94 1.21 -7.54
CA GLY A 37 4.31 1.70 -7.41
C GLY A 37 4.97 1.35 -6.08
N GLY A 38 4.36 0.55 -5.20
CA GLY A 38 4.87 0.32 -3.86
C GLY A 38 4.89 1.60 -3.00
N GLY A 39 4.97 1.43 -1.68
CA GLY A 39 4.96 2.57 -0.78
C GLY A 39 6.06 3.58 -1.11
N HIS A 40 5.68 4.86 -1.23
CA HIS A 40 6.60 5.96 -1.53
C HIS A 40 6.73 6.92 -0.35
N GLU A 41 7.91 7.51 -0.20
CA GLU A 41 8.19 8.46 0.88
C GLU A 41 7.51 9.80 0.59
N VAL A 42 6.57 10.18 1.45
CA VAL A 42 5.82 11.45 1.34
C VAL A 42 6.38 12.52 2.27
N SER A 43 6.94 12.12 3.43
CA SER A 43 7.51 13.05 4.40
C SER A 43 8.71 12.47 5.13
N ARG A 44 9.71 13.32 5.39
CA ARG A 44 10.86 13.02 6.25
C ARG A 44 11.15 14.20 7.17
N ARG A 45 11.19 13.93 8.47
CA ARG A 45 11.53 14.91 9.51
C ARG A 45 12.68 14.39 10.36
N THR A 46 13.81 15.07 10.28
CA THR A 46 14.97 14.78 11.13
C THR A 46 14.75 15.32 12.53
N SER A 47 15.14 14.54 13.54
CA SER A 47 15.09 14.93 14.95
C SER A 47 15.99 16.15 15.22
N PRO A 48 15.67 16.98 16.24
CA PRO A 48 16.47 18.16 16.57
C PRO A 48 17.95 17.89 16.89
N ASP A 49 18.26 16.69 17.40
CA ASP A 49 19.63 16.23 17.67
C ASP A 49 20.34 15.63 16.44
N SER A 50 19.66 15.56 15.29
CA SER A 50 20.17 14.99 14.04
C SER A 50 20.54 13.50 14.10
N VAL A 51 19.99 12.73 15.05
CA VAL A 51 20.27 11.29 15.17
C VAL A 51 19.26 10.44 14.41
N LEU A 52 17.98 10.83 14.41
CA LEU A 52 16.88 10.04 13.86
C LEU A 52 16.16 10.80 12.74
N ASP A 53 15.62 10.05 11.80
CA ASP A 53 14.62 10.51 10.85
C ASP A 53 13.31 9.80 11.13
N ALA A 54 12.24 10.59 11.25
CA ALA A 54 10.86 10.11 11.15
C ALA A 54 10.46 10.16 9.67
N VAL A 55 10.13 9.01 9.11
CA VAL A 55 9.85 8.83 7.68
C VAL A 55 8.43 8.30 7.52
N VAL A 56 7.61 9.01 6.75
CA VAL A 56 6.26 8.60 6.39
C VAL A 56 6.28 8.02 4.98
N ILE A 57 5.78 6.80 4.86
CA ILE A 57 5.56 6.11 3.60
C ILE A 57 4.06 6.02 3.35
N GLU A 58 3.60 6.49 2.19
CA GLU A 58 2.23 6.29 1.71
C GLU A 58 2.20 5.08 0.77
N ASP A 59 1.27 4.17 1.03
CA ASP A 59 1.00 3.00 0.20
C ASP A 59 -0.42 3.10 -0.38
N ASP A 60 -0.51 2.92 -1.69
CA ASP A 60 -1.78 2.86 -2.42
C ASP A 60 -2.15 1.38 -2.67
N PRO A 61 -3.01 0.77 -1.85
CA PRO A 61 -3.52 -0.58 -2.11
C PRO A 61 -4.47 -0.67 -3.32
N GLY A 62 -4.82 0.45 -3.95
CA GLY A 62 -5.64 0.55 -5.15
C GLY A 62 -7.09 0.97 -4.88
N ALA A 63 -7.86 1.08 -5.95
CA ALA A 63 -9.17 1.75 -6.02
C ALA A 63 -10.29 1.25 -5.06
N MET A 64 -10.07 0.16 -4.33
CA MET A 64 -11.04 -0.42 -3.38
C MET A 64 -10.68 -0.18 -1.92
N SER A 65 -9.60 0.56 -1.65
CA SER A 65 -9.11 0.85 -0.31
C SER A 65 -8.62 2.29 -0.23
N SER A 66 -8.61 2.86 0.97
CA SER A 66 -7.91 4.13 1.22
C SER A 66 -6.40 3.92 1.20
N PHE A 67 -5.66 5.02 1.05
CA PHE A 67 -4.21 5.04 1.25
C PHE A 67 -3.87 4.59 2.68
N ILE A 68 -2.73 3.90 2.81
CA ILE A 68 -2.21 3.44 4.09
C ILE A 68 -0.91 4.19 4.36
N TYR A 69 -0.83 4.83 5.52
CA TYR A 69 0.36 5.56 5.95
C TYR A 69 1.14 4.75 6.99
N TYR A 70 2.45 4.63 6.76
CA TYR A 70 3.39 3.96 7.64
C TYR A 70 4.43 4.94 8.16
N LEU A 71 4.60 5.00 9.47
CA LEU A 71 5.66 5.77 10.12
C LEU A 71 6.83 4.88 10.55
N TYR A 72 8.03 5.23 10.09
CA TYR A 72 9.28 4.60 10.49
C TYR A 72 10.17 5.60 11.23
N LEU A 73 10.81 5.15 12.31
CA LEU A 73 11.94 5.84 12.92
C LEU A 73 13.22 5.12 12.53
N VAL A 74 14.11 5.83 11.83
CA VAL A 74 15.37 5.27 11.35
C VAL A 74 16.55 6.18 11.69
N PRO A 75 17.79 5.67 11.75
CA PRO A 75 18.96 6.54 11.84
C PRO A 75 19.00 7.52 10.67
N LYS A 76 19.48 8.74 10.94
CA LYS A 76 19.55 9.81 9.94
C LYS A 76 20.16 9.35 8.60
N GLY A 77 19.48 9.68 7.51
CA GLY A 77 19.92 9.36 6.14
C GLY A 77 19.69 7.91 5.71
N THR A 78 19.11 7.08 6.58
CA THR A 78 18.73 5.72 6.21
C THR A 78 17.57 5.76 5.22
N LYS A 79 17.74 5.07 4.08
CA LYS A 79 16.67 4.87 3.11
C LYS A 79 15.71 3.83 3.65
N VAL A 80 14.44 4.21 3.72
CA VAL A 80 13.36 3.29 4.05
C VAL A 80 12.91 2.63 2.76
N SER A 81 12.89 1.30 2.72
CA SER A 81 12.24 0.57 1.62
C SER A 81 11.05 -0.16 2.19
N TYR A 82 9.88 0.08 1.61
CA TYR A 82 8.60 -0.53 1.99
C TYR A 82 8.70 -2.06 2.19
N PHE A 83 9.58 -2.75 1.45
CA PHE A 83 9.75 -4.20 1.50
C PHE A 83 10.78 -4.74 2.51
N LYS A 84 11.55 -3.89 3.21
CA LYS A 84 12.70 -4.34 4.05
C LYS A 84 12.92 -3.57 5.35
N CYS A 85 12.01 -2.72 5.78
CA CYS A 85 12.22 -1.97 7.01
C CYS A 85 11.65 -2.67 8.24
N ASP A 86 12.28 -2.38 9.39
CA ASP A 86 11.82 -2.71 10.75
C ASP A 86 10.32 -2.41 10.94
N PRO A 87 9.64 -3.02 11.93
CA PRO A 87 8.21 -2.81 12.11
C PRO A 87 7.85 -1.33 12.19
N TYR A 88 6.85 -0.92 11.41
CA TYR A 88 6.25 0.40 11.46
C TYR A 88 5.74 0.70 12.89
N ILE A 89 5.85 1.96 13.31
CA ILE A 89 5.43 2.39 14.66
C ILE A 89 3.96 2.79 14.65
N VAL A 90 3.48 3.29 13.51
CA VAL A 90 2.08 3.67 13.27
C VAL A 90 1.66 3.13 11.91
N ASN A 91 0.42 2.62 11.84
CA ASN A 91 -0.28 2.23 10.63
C ASN A 91 -1.71 2.78 10.74
N THR A 92 -2.06 3.69 9.83
CA THR A 92 -3.42 4.25 9.73
C THR A 92 -3.86 4.32 8.28
N SER A 93 -5.15 4.09 8.07
CA SER A 93 -5.87 4.27 6.80
C SER A 93 -7.04 5.27 6.95
N GLU A 94 -7.15 5.89 8.14
CA GLU A 94 -8.17 6.87 8.50
C GLU A 94 -7.52 8.25 8.55
N GLY A 95 -8.19 9.24 7.94
CA GLY A 95 -7.83 10.66 8.03
C GLY A 95 -7.09 11.24 6.83
N ASP A 96 -6.52 12.42 7.04
CA ASP A 96 -5.64 13.12 6.09
C ASP A 96 -4.21 12.53 6.16
N GLU A 97 -3.28 13.07 5.35
CA GLU A 97 -1.87 12.66 5.36
C GLU A 97 -1.27 12.75 6.77
N LEU A 98 -0.56 11.70 7.21
CA LEU A 98 0.02 11.62 8.55
C LEU A 98 1.05 12.75 8.78
N GLU A 99 0.74 13.66 9.70
CA GLU A 99 1.65 14.75 10.07
C GLU A 99 2.54 14.33 11.26
N VAL A 100 3.82 14.67 11.17
CA VAL A 100 4.82 14.26 12.15
C VAL A 100 5.66 15.45 12.57
N ILE A 101 5.68 15.74 13.87
CA ILE A 101 6.36 16.91 14.45
C ILE A 101 7.24 16.47 15.63
N TRP A 102 8.52 16.82 15.57
CA TRP A 102 9.43 16.63 16.70
C TRP A 102 9.24 17.77 17.71
N GLN A 103 8.70 17.46 18.90
CA GLN A 103 8.62 18.44 19.99
C GLN A 103 9.96 18.60 20.71
N ASN A 104 10.74 17.52 20.80
CA ASN A 104 12.11 17.51 21.32
C ASN A 104 12.87 16.28 20.74
N PRO A 105 14.19 16.13 20.97
CA PRO A 105 15.00 15.04 20.39
C PRO A 105 14.47 13.61 20.57
N HIS A 106 13.67 13.38 21.62
CA HIS A 106 13.20 12.04 21.99
C HIS A 106 11.67 11.99 22.14
N PHE A 107 10.95 12.98 21.62
CA PHE A 107 9.50 13.03 21.65
C PHE A 107 8.97 13.46 20.29
N LEU A 108 8.29 12.51 19.65
CA LEU A 108 7.65 12.66 18.36
C LEU A 108 6.14 12.73 18.56
N GLU A 109 5.54 13.81 18.10
CA GLU A 109 4.10 13.94 17.98
C GLU A 109 3.66 13.48 16.59
N VAL A 110 2.56 12.73 16.56
CA VAL A 110 1.98 12.17 15.34
C VAL A 110 0.51 12.56 15.34
N ASP A 111 0.09 13.27 14.29
CA ASP A 111 -1.30 13.64 14.05
C ASP A 111 -1.81 12.90 12.81
N ALA A 112 -3.02 12.36 12.92
CA ALA A 112 -3.67 11.58 11.86
C ALA A 112 -5.02 12.19 11.44
N GLY A 113 -5.39 13.37 11.95
CA GLY A 113 -6.67 14.03 11.66
C GLY A 113 -7.84 13.55 12.51
#